data_AF-A0A8S8ZBJ6-F1
#
_entry.id   AF-A0A8S8ZBJ6-F1
#
_cell.length_a   1.000
_cell.length_b   1.000
_cell.length_c   1.000
_cell.angle_alpha   90.00
_cell.angle_beta   90.00
_cell.angle_gamma   90.00
#
_symmetry.space_group_name_H-M   'P 1'
#
loop_
_entity.id
_entity.type
_entity.pdbx_description
1 polymer ?
#
loop_
_entity_poly.entity_id
_entity_poly.type
_entity_poly.pdbx_seq_one_letter_code
_entity_poly.pdbx_strand_id
1 'polypeptide(L)' 'MKAFLDEENKMLKTMVDKVIGSGANVVLCQKGIDDMAQHYLSKAGILAVRRVKESDLSKLAKATGARIVLI' A
#
# COMPACT_ATOMS: atom_id res chain seq x y z
N MET A 1 22.54 11.23 9.14
CA MET A 1 21.62 11.55 8.02
C MET A 1 21.42 10.35 7.09
N LYS A 2 22.48 9.73 6.53
CA LYS A 2 22.34 8.50 5.72
C LYS A 2 21.61 7.35 6.44
N ALA A 3 22.01 7.02 7.67
CA ALA A 3 21.39 5.93 8.44
C ALA A 3 19.87 6.10 8.66
N PHE A 4 19.40 7.34 8.83
CA PHE A 4 17.97 7.62 9.00
C PHE A 4 17.17 7.36 7.71
N LEU A 5 17.71 7.81 6.57
CA LEU A 5 17.11 7.57 5.25
C LEU A 5 17.11 6.08 4.89
N ASP A 6 18.18 5.35 5.22
CA ASP A 6 18.27 3.91 4.99
C ASP A 6 17.25 3.14 5.84
N GLU A 7 17.00 3.59 7.07
CA GLU A 7 16.03 2.99 7.97
C GLU A 7 14.58 3.28 7.56
N GLU A 8 14.27 4.51 7.11
CA GLU A 8 13.00 4.84 6.44
C GLU A 8 12.73 3.95 5.23
N ASN A 9 13.73 3.82 4.35
CA ASN A 9 13.64 2.96 3.17
C ASN A 9 13.39 1.50 3.52
N LYS A 10 14.04 1.00 4.57
CA LYS A 10 13.86 -0.37 5.05
C LYS A 10 12.47 -0.60 5.62
N MET A 11 11.94 0.36 6.40
CA MET A 11 10.57 0.29 6.92
C MET A 11 9.55 0.26 5.78
N LEU A 12 9.70 1.17 4.81
CA LEU A 12 8.82 1.25 3.65
C LEU A 12 8.83 -0.04 2.83
N LYS A 13 10.02 -0.57 2.55
CA LYS A 13 10.18 -1.84 1.83
C LYS A 13 9.54 -3.00 2.57
N THR A 14 9.71 -3.06 3.90
CA THR A 14 9.08 -4.10 4.74
C THR A 14 7.55 -4.04 4.66
N MET A 15 6.95 -2.85 4.61
CA MET A 15 5.51 -2.71 4.45
C MET A 15 5.04 -3.18 3.06
N VAL A 16 5.76 -2.80 2.00
CA VAL A 16 5.45 -3.23 0.64
C VAL A 16 5.60 -4.75 0.50
N ASP A 17 6.63 -5.35 1.09
CA ASP A 17 6.85 -6.79 1.06
C ASP A 17 5.72 -7.56 1.75
N LYS A 18 5.12 -7.02 2.83
CA LYS A 18 3.92 -7.60 3.45
C LYS A 18 2.72 -7.59 2.50
N VAL A 19 2.54 -6.51 1.75
CA VAL A 19 1.45 -6.38 0.78
C VAL A 19 1.66 -7.35 -0.38
N ILE A 20 2.87 -7.47 -0.92
CA ILE A 20 3.21 -8.44 -1.97
C ILE A 20 3.01 -9.87 -1.44
N GLY A 21 3.48 -10.16 -0.23
CA GLY A 21 3.33 -11.48 0.40
C GLY A 21 1.89 -11.88 0.69
N SER A 22 0.95 -10.92 0.77
CA SER A 22 -0.47 -11.22 0.89
C SER A 22 -1.10 -11.80 -0.39
N GLY A 23 -0.40 -11.71 -1.53
CA GLY A 23 -0.93 -12.10 -2.85
C GLY A 23 -1.89 -11.07 -3.45
N ALA A 24 -1.96 -9.86 -2.89
CA ALA A 24 -2.80 -8.79 -3.41
C ALA A 24 -2.32 -8.33 -4.80
N ASN A 25 -3.24 -8.21 -5.75
CA ASN A 25 -3.02 -7.62 -7.07
C ASN A 25 -3.45 -6.15 -7.16
N VAL A 26 -4.24 -5.68 -6.20
CA VAL A 26 -4.76 -4.31 -6.11
C VAL A 26 -4.68 -3.82 -4.67
N VAL A 27 -4.21 -2.58 -4.48
CA VAL A 27 -4.09 -1.90 -3.17
C VAL A 27 -4.80 -0.57 -3.24
N LEU A 28 -5.71 -0.35 -2.30
CA LEU A 28 -6.49 0.89 -2.17
C LEU A 28 -6.09 1.58 -0.87
N CYS A 29 -5.51 2.78 -0.97
CA CYS A 29 -5.10 3.57 0.17
C CYS A 29 -5.98 4.81 0.32
N GLN A 30 -6.49 5.03 1.54
CA GLN A 30 -7.22 6.26 1.89
C GLN A 30 -6.31 7.49 1.79
N LYS A 31 -5.03 7.33 2.18
CA LYS A 31 -4.01 8.37 2.21
C LYS A 31 -3.16 8.33 0.93
N GLY A 32 -2.09 9.13 0.93
CA GLY A 32 -1.03 9.04 -0.07
C GLY A 32 -0.27 7.73 0.02
N ILE A 33 0.46 7.44 -1.05
CA ILE A 33 1.47 6.37 -1.11
C ILE A 33 2.77 7.07 -1.49
N ASP A 34 3.85 6.78 -0.79
CA ASP A 34 5.18 7.29 -1.11
C ASP A 34 5.61 6.86 -2.53
N ASP A 35 6.38 7.68 -3.22
CA ASP A 35 6.78 7.41 -4.61
C ASP A 35 7.69 6.18 -4.74
N MET A 36 8.52 5.88 -3.73
CA MET A 36 9.30 4.63 -3.72
C MET A 36 8.40 3.41 -3.53
N ALA A 37 7.37 3.51 -2.67
CA ALA A 37 6.42 2.42 -2.47
C ALA A 37 5.61 2.16 -3.75
N GLN A 38 5.19 3.22 -4.45
CA GLN A 38 4.55 3.09 -5.76
C GLN A 38 5.45 2.37 -6.77
N HIS A 39 6.74 2.71 -6.81
CA HIS A 39 7.70 2.04 -7.69
C HIS A 39 7.83 0.55 -7.35
N TYR A 40 7.96 0.18 -6.07
CA TYR A 40 8.03 -1.23 -5.66
C TYR A 40 6.75 -2.00 -5.97
N LEU A 41 5.58 -1.42 -5.68
CA LEU A 41 4.27 -2.03 -5.99
C LEU A 41 4.08 -2.22 -7.50
N SER A 42 4.46 -1.21 -8.30
CA SER A 42 4.40 -1.29 -9.77
C SER A 42 5.32 -2.38 -10.32
N LYS A 43 6.54 -2.49 -9.79
CA LYS A 43 7.49 -3.57 -10.17
C LYS A 43 6.95 -4.95 -9.82
N ALA A 44 6.16 -5.06 -8.75
CA ALA A 44 5.47 -6.28 -8.37
C ALA A 44 4.16 -6.54 -9.16
N GLY A 45 3.78 -5.64 -10.08
CA GLY A 45 2.55 -5.77 -10.87
C GLY A 45 1.27 -5.47 -10.09
N ILE A 46 1.37 -4.76 -8.96
CA ILE A 46 0.24 -4.42 -8.09
C ILE A 46 -0.30 -3.05 -8.46
N LEU A 47 -1.60 -2.97 -8.74
CA LEU A 47 -2.27 -1.70 -8.98
C LEU A 47 -2.47 -0.95 -7.65
N ALA A 48 -1.77 0.16 -7.48
CA ALA A 48 -1.88 0.99 -6.29
C ALA A 48 -2.73 2.25 -6.56
N VAL A 49 -3.83 2.42 -5.82
CA VAL A 49 -4.69 3.59 -5.88
C VAL A 49 -4.57 4.37 -4.57
N ARG A 50 -4.24 5.66 -4.67
CA ARG A 50 -4.05 6.56 -3.53
C ARG A 50 -5.20 7.56 -3.42
N ARG A 51 -5.38 8.13 -2.23
CA ARG A 51 -6.40 9.18 -1.92
C ARG A 51 -7.84 8.73 -2.19
N VAL A 52 -8.16 7.47 -1.91
CA VAL A 52 -9.53 6.95 -2.01
C VAL A 52 -10.37 7.52 -0.87
N LYS A 53 -11.60 7.97 -1.16
CA LYS A 53 -12.53 8.46 -0.13
C LYS A 53 -12.88 7.33 0.83
N GLU A 54 -13.04 7.66 2.11
CA GLU A 54 -13.41 6.70 3.15
C GLU A 54 -14.74 5.99 2.87
N SER A 55 -15.71 6.76 2.36
CA SER A 55 -17.01 6.24 1.94
C SER A 55 -16.89 5.20 0.84
N ASP A 56 -15.96 5.39 -0.10
CA ASP A 56 -15.72 4.45 -1.20
C ASP A 56 -14.96 3.21 -0.72
N LEU A 57 -13.97 3.36 0.17
CA LEU A 57 -13.30 2.22 0.80
C LEU A 57 -14.28 1.34 1.58
N SER A 58 -15.20 1.95 2.33
CA SER A 58 -16.23 1.21 3.08
C SER A 58 -17.20 0.46 2.15
N LYS A 59 -17.56 1.06 1.02
CA LYS A 59 -18.38 0.39 -0.02
C LYS A 59 -17.62 -0.75 -0.68
N LEU A 60 -16.36 -0.53 -1.06
CA LEU A 60 -15.50 -1.53 -1.68
C LEU A 60 -15.27 -2.71 -0.73
N ALA A 61 -14.94 -2.46 0.53
CA ALA A 61 -14.78 -3.51 1.54
C ALA A 61 -16.03 -4.40 1.68
N LYS A 62 -17.23 -3.79 1.68
CA LYS A 62 -18.49 -4.54 1.70
C LYS A 62 -18.75 -5.31 0.40
N ALA A 63 -18.41 -4.72 -0.75
CA ALA A 63 -18.67 -5.33 -2.06
C ALA A 63 -17.70 -6.47 -2.41
N THR A 64 -16.43 -6.35 -2.00
CA THR A 64 -15.39 -7.36 -2.29
C THR A 64 -15.17 -8.35 -1.16
N GLY A 65 -15.73 -8.09 0.03
CA GLY A 65 -15.43 -8.85 1.25
C GLY A 65 -14.05 -8.56 1.85
N ALA A 66 -13.32 -7.58 1.29
CA ALA A 66 -12.01 -7.18 1.82
C ALA A 66 -12.15 -6.48 3.18
N ARG A 67 -11.14 -6.65 4.03
CA ARG A 67 -11.04 -5.96 5.32
C ARG A 67 -10.13 -4.74 5.18
N ILE A 68 -10.62 -3.57 5.59
CA ILE A 68 -9.78 -2.38 5.72
C ILE A 68 -8.78 -2.63 6.85
N VAL A 69 -7.49 -2.53 6.53
CA VAL A 69 -6.37 -2.76 7.45
C VAL A 69 -5.54 -1.49 7.59
N LEU A 70 -5.09 -1.23 8.81
CA LEU A 70 -4.13 -0.17 9.12
C LEU A 70 -2.75 -0.84 9.21
N ILE A 71 -1.84 -0.44 8.32
CA ILE A 71 -0.49 -1.01 8.19
C ILE A 71 0.53 0.10 8.39
#